data_AF-A0A2N7DAH4-F1
#
_entry.id   AF-A0A2N7DAH4-F1
#
_cell.length_a   1.000
_cell.length_b   1.000
_cell.length_c   1.000
_cell.angle_alpha   90.00
_cell.angle_beta   90.00
_cell.angle_gamma   90.00
#
_symmetry.space_group_name_H-M   'P 1'
#
loop_
_entity.id
_entity.type
_entity.pdbx_description
1 polymer ?
#
loop_
_entity_poly.entity_id
_entity_poly.type
_entity_poly.pdbx_seq_one_letter_code
_entity_poly.pdbx_strand_id
1 'polypeptide(L)' 'MDNAVEAAINQLKKDFYAHLKSFHEPKLGMVSKTLSTLTQDELAELENVWVQLAVWKQKQV' A
#
# COMPACT_ATOMS: atom_id res chain seq x y z
N MET A 1 -23.83 2.43 7.02
CA MET A 1 -23.01 1.20 6.92
C MET A 1 -21.57 1.54 6.52
N ASP A 2 -21.21 2.83 6.50
CA ASP A 2 -20.09 3.38 5.74
C ASP A 2 -18.79 3.40 6.56
N ASN A 3 -18.90 3.49 7.89
CA ASN A 3 -17.76 3.50 8.80
C ASN A 3 -16.91 2.21 8.73
N ALA A 4 -17.51 1.05 8.45
CA ALA A 4 -16.78 -0.21 8.36
C ALA A 4 -15.95 -0.29 7.08
N VAL A 5 -16.46 0.25 5.96
CA VAL A 5 -15.75 0.30 4.68
C VAL A 5 -14.59 1.28 4.76
N GLU A 6 -14.80 2.46 5.35
CA GLU A 6 -13.73 3.43 5.61
C GLU A 6 -12.65 2.86 6.54
N ALA A 7 -13.04 2.14 7.60
CA ALA A 7 -12.09 1.47 8.49
C ALA A 7 -11.25 0.42 7.75
N ALA A 8 -11.87 -0.38 6.87
CA ALA A 8 -11.16 -1.36 6.06
C ALA A 8 -10.19 -0.70 5.07
N ILE A 9 -10.61 0.37 4.39
CA ILE A 9 -9.73 1.15 3.50
C ILE A 9 -8.55 1.74 4.28
N ASN A 10 -8.80 2.30 5.45
CA ASN A 10 -7.75 2.87 6.30
C ASN A 10 -6.76 1.80 6.78
N GLN A 11 -7.23 0.59 7.08
CA GLN A 11 -6.36 -0.53 7.42
C GLN A 11 -5.50 -0.95 6.23
N LEU A 12 -6.12 -1.08 5.05
CA LEU A 12 -5.41 -1.39 3.81
C LEU A 12 -4.29 -0.38 3.51
N LYS A 13 -4.55 0.93 3.65
CA LYS A 13 -3.51 1.95 3.49
C LYS A 13 -2.35 1.77 4.48
N LYS A 14 -2.63 1.45 5.74
CA LYS A 14 -1.58 1.16 6.73
C LYS A 14 -0.76 -0.06 6.34
N ASP A 15 -1.42 -1.11 5.88
CA ASP A 15 -0.77 -2.35 5.45
C ASP A 15 0.14 -2.09 4.24
N PHE A 16 -0.26 -1.23 3.31
CA PHE A 16 0.59 -0.79 2.19
C PHE A 16 1.92 -0.20 2.67
N TYR A 17 1.89 0.80 3.56
CA TYR A 17 3.13 1.39 4.09
C TYR A 17 3.93 0.43 4.98
N ALA A 18 3.27 -0.47 5.71
CA ALA A 18 3.96 -1.52 6.46
C ALA A 18 4.71 -2.47 5.53
N HIS A 19 4.10 -2.83 4.39
CA HIS A 19 4.70 -3.65 3.35
C HIS A 19 5.87 -2.93 2.65
N LEU A 20 5.77 -1.61 2.40
CA LEU A 20 6.91 -0.84 1.90
C LEU A 20 8.06 -0.78 2.90
N LYS A 21 7.77 -0.65 4.20
CA LYS A 21 8.78 -0.61 5.26
C LYS A 21 9.45 -1.96 5.48
N SER A 22 8.75 -3.08 5.31
CA SER A 22 9.38 -4.41 5.40
C SER A 22 10.38 -4.65 4.27
N PHE A 23 10.16 -4.06 3.09
CA PHE A 23 11.17 -4.03 2.02
C PHE A 23 12.39 -3.16 2.32
N HIS A 24 12.29 -2.23 3.28
CA HIS A 24 13.38 -1.39 3.75
C HIS A 24 14.24 -2.07 4.84
N GLU A 25 13.97 -3.33 5.23
CA GLU A 25 14.90 -4.05 6.09
C GLU A 25 16.27 -4.21 5.40
N PRO A 26 17.40 -4.12 6.15
CA PRO A 26 18.74 -3.93 5.61
C PRO A 26 19.27 -5.05 4.68
N LYS A 27 18.49 -6.11 4.44
CA LYS A 27 18.89 -7.23 3.59
C LYS A 27 18.78 -6.92 2.09
N LEU A 28 18.02 -5.89 1.68
CA LEU A 28 17.85 -5.50 0.27
C LEU A 28 18.11 -3.99 0.06
N GLY A 29 19.36 -3.54 0.12
CA GLY A 29 19.77 -2.16 -0.20
C GLY A 29 19.40 -1.67 -1.63
N MET A 30 18.79 -2.52 -2.46
CA MET A 30 18.28 -2.21 -3.79
C MET A 30 16.84 -1.67 -3.78
N VAL A 31 15.95 -2.15 -2.88
CA VAL A 31 14.52 -1.76 -2.89
C VAL A 31 14.33 -0.37 -2.30
N SER A 32 15.14 -0.02 -1.29
CA SER A 32 15.22 1.35 -0.78
C SER A 32 15.54 2.37 -1.89
N LYS A 33 16.37 2.00 -2.88
CA LYS A 33 16.74 2.93 -3.96
C LYS A 33 15.63 3.13 -4.99
N THR A 34 14.85 2.09 -5.31
CA THR A 34 13.78 2.18 -6.32
C THR A 34 12.49 2.84 -5.81
N LEU A 35 12.22 2.78 -4.51
CA LEU A 35 11.08 3.51 -3.93
C LEU A 35 11.39 4.98 -3.68
N SER A 36 12.66 5.32 -3.43
CA SER A 36 13.12 6.70 -3.25
C SER A 36 13.02 7.56 -4.53
N THR A 37 12.80 6.93 -5.69
CA THR A 37 12.61 7.65 -6.96
C THR A 37 11.16 8.05 -7.22
N LEU A 38 10.21 7.49 -6.46
CA LEU A 38 8.81 7.85 -6.60
C LEU A 38 8.54 9.18 -5.91
N THR A 39 7.86 10.08 -6.61
CA THR A 39 7.28 11.27 -6.03
C THR A 39 6.15 10.92 -5.07
N GLN A 40 5.75 11.88 -4.24
CA GLN A 40 4.61 11.69 -3.33
C GLN A 40 3.31 11.37 -4.08
N ASP A 41 3.11 11.97 -5.26
CA ASP A 41 1.92 11.75 -6.08
C ASP A 41 1.90 10.35 -6.68
N GLU A 42 3.03 9.88 -7.21
CA GLU A 42 3.17 8.51 -7.74
C GLU A 42 3.00 7.46 -6.64
N LEU A 43 3.50 7.74 -5.42
CA LEU A 43 3.30 6.87 -4.28
C LEU A 43 1.84 6.82 -3.83
N ALA A 44 1.13 7.95 -3.88
CA ALA A 44 -0.30 8.01 -3.57
C ALA A 44 -1.14 7.26 -4.63
N GLU A 45 -0.76 7.34 -5.90
CA GLU A 45 -1.40 6.55 -6.96
C GLU A 45 -1.17 5.04 -6.74
N LEU A 46 0.04 4.65 -6.36
CA LEU A 46 0.36 3.26 -6.04
C LEU A 46 -0.44 2.75 -4.83
N GLU A 47 -0.56 3.55 -3.76
CA GLU A 47 -1.43 3.25 -2.61
C GLU A 47 -2.87 3.01 -3.08
N ASN A 48 -3.40 3.90 -3.93
CA ASN A 48 -4.77 3.84 -4.41
C ASN A 48 -5.04 2.57 -5.24
N VAL A 49 -4.14 2.23 -6.17
CA VAL A 49 -4.26 1.01 -6.99
C VAL A 49 -4.15 -0.24 -6.10
N TRP A 50 -3.27 -0.23 -5.11
CA TRP A 50 -3.11 -1.34 -4.17
C TRP A 50 -4.38 -1.58 -3.34
N VAL A 51 -4.99 -0.53 -2.81
CA VAL A 51 -6.26 -0.60 -2.08
C VAL A 51 -7.37 -1.14 -2.98
N GLN A 52 -7.51 -0.63 -4.20
CA GLN A 52 -8.50 -1.10 -5.16
C GLN A 52 -8.34 -2.59 -5.47
N LEU A 53 -7.09 -3.04 -5.69
CA LEU A 53 -6.78 -4.45 -5.93
C LEU A 53 -7.14 -5.32 -4.73
N ALA A 54 -6.81 -4.88 -3.51
CA ALA A 54 -7.12 -5.61 -2.28
C ALA A 54 -8.64 -5.76 -2.08
N VAL A 55 -9.40 -4.67 -2.27
CA VAL A 55 -10.87 -4.70 -2.21
C VAL A 55 -11.45 -5.61 -3.30
N TRP A 56 -10.93 -5.53 -4.52
CA TRP A 56 -11.39 -6.41 -5.60
C TRP A 56 -11.15 -7.88 -5.29
N LYS A 57 -9.98 -8.24 -4.75
CA LYS A 57 -9.68 -9.62 -4.31
C LYS A 57 -10.63 -10.09 -3.22
N GLN A 58 -11.00 -9.23 -2.27
CA GLN A 58 -11.95 -9.58 -1.21
C GLN A 58 -13.38 -9.80 -1.75
N LYS A 59 -13.75 -9.19 -2.88
CA LYS A 59 -15.05 -9.37 -3.54
C LYS A 59 -15.13 -10.59 -4.46
N GLN A 60 -14.01 -11.27 -4.72
CA GLN A 60 -13.92 -12.46 -5.56
C GLN A 60 -14.16 -13.78 -4.78
N VAL A 61 -14.39 -13.69 -3.47
CA VAL A 61 -14.69 -14.81 -2.55
C VAL A 61 -16.15 -14.73 -2.16
#